data_AF-A0A0F9KV07-F1
#
_entry.id   AF-A0A0F9KV07-F1
#
_cell.length_a   1.000
_cell.length_b   1.000
_cell.length_c   1.000
_cell.angle_alpha   90.00
_cell.angle_beta   90.00
_cell.angle_gamma   90.00
#
_symmetry.space_group_name_H-M   'P 1'
#
loop_
_entity.id
_entity.type
_entity.pdbx_description
1 polymer ?
#
loop_
_entity_poly.entity_id
_entity_poly.type
_entity_poly.pdbx_seq_one_letter_code
_entity_poly.pdbx_strand_id
1 'polypeptide(L)'
;MKENCLAAKSLHLITEWHSSKNGVLTPYNVTFTSNKKAWWQCVKGHEWKAIVSNRTNGRNCPYCAGKKVCGSNCLATVNPELAKEWHSTKNGNLTPSDVTPGSHKKVWWQCRKGHEWEAMIYSRNKASGCPYCSGQKICEDNCLATLDPDLAKEWHPNKNGNLTPFDVTPGSSRQKVWWLCSKGHEWETRIYVRKRCGCPYCGCKKVCEDNCLATLRPDLAAQWHPSKNDRLTPKDIVLASEKKVWWLCNKGHEWQCVMSSRKWGSGCPYCVGKKVCKDNCLATIDPELAREWNYVQNGDLTPFDVTFSSAKKVWWKCNKEHNWIARVDNRYNGRCCPHCIVFKKESECRDIFENIFGKEFPRNRKVLECRLELDGYCEELNLAFEYNGEQHYKFIKYWHKTQENLKKAQSYDRLKARLCEEKGIKLIVIPYTENHRLEEFIKESLPN
;
A
#
# COMPACT_ATOMS: atom_id res chain seq x y z
N MET A 1 61.29 2.92 -64.97
CA MET A 1 61.00 1.67 -64.21
C MET A 1 60.95 1.82 -62.68
N LYS A 2 61.06 3.01 -62.06
CA LYS A 2 61.11 3.16 -60.58
C LYS A 2 59.78 3.57 -59.90
N GLU A 3 58.76 4.03 -60.61
CA GLU A 3 57.56 4.63 -59.99
C GLU A 3 56.56 3.62 -59.38
N ASN A 4 56.55 2.36 -59.82
CA ASN A 4 55.56 1.36 -59.40
C ASN A 4 56.15 0.22 -58.54
N CYS A 5 57.39 0.34 -58.06
CA CYS A 5 57.97 -0.65 -57.16
C CYS A 5 57.40 -0.51 -55.73
N LEU A 6 57.48 -1.60 -54.95
CA LEU A 6 56.97 -1.66 -53.57
C LEU A 6 57.58 -0.57 -52.70
N ALA A 7 58.89 -0.32 -52.83
CA ALA A 7 59.58 0.71 -52.08
C ALA A 7 59.06 2.14 -52.33
N ALA A 8 58.66 2.44 -53.57
CA ALA A 8 58.17 3.77 -53.96
C ALA A 8 56.72 4.03 -53.50
N LYS A 9 55.88 2.99 -53.43
CA LYS A 9 54.44 3.11 -53.12
C LYS A 9 54.07 2.73 -51.70
N SER A 10 54.91 2.00 -50.97
CA SER A 10 54.61 1.50 -49.63
C SER A 10 55.85 1.46 -48.75
N LEU A 11 56.40 2.65 -48.45
CA LEU A 11 57.65 2.84 -47.70
C LEU A 11 57.67 2.08 -46.35
N HIS A 12 56.53 2.08 -45.64
CA HIS A 12 56.39 1.40 -44.36
C HIS A 12 56.50 -0.15 -44.45
N LEU A 13 56.35 -0.74 -45.63
CA LEU A 13 56.50 -2.19 -45.83
C LEU A 13 57.95 -2.61 -46.07
N ILE A 14 58.84 -1.66 -46.39
CA ILE A 14 60.27 -1.94 -46.56
C ILE A 14 60.88 -2.40 -45.24
N THR A 15 60.46 -1.78 -44.13
CA THR A 15 60.95 -2.13 -42.78
C THR A 15 60.52 -3.52 -42.34
N GLU A 16 59.48 -4.07 -42.97
CA GLU A 16 59.03 -5.45 -42.72
C GLU A 16 59.56 -6.46 -43.75
N TRP A 17 60.35 -6.03 -44.75
CA TRP A 17 60.93 -6.95 -45.72
C TRP A 17 62.05 -7.76 -45.06
N HIS A 18 61.98 -9.09 -45.16
CA HIS A 18 62.99 -9.94 -44.52
C HIS A 18 64.37 -9.76 -45.17
N SER A 19 65.40 -9.53 -44.34
CA SER A 19 66.76 -9.15 -44.75
C SER A 19 67.49 -10.19 -45.61
N SER A 20 67.32 -11.49 -45.32
CA SER A 20 68.07 -12.57 -46.00
C SER A 20 67.23 -13.63 -46.72
N LYS A 21 65.91 -13.74 -46.46
CA LYS A 21 65.09 -14.87 -46.97
C LYS A 21 64.44 -14.66 -48.35
N ASN A 22 64.67 -13.51 -48.98
CA ASN A 22 64.03 -13.15 -50.25
C ASN A 22 64.88 -13.40 -51.51
N GLY A 23 66.13 -13.87 -51.35
CA GLY A 23 67.04 -14.15 -52.46
C GLY A 23 67.21 -12.92 -53.35
N VAL A 24 66.93 -13.07 -54.65
CA VAL A 24 67.06 -11.98 -55.64
C VAL A 24 65.93 -10.94 -55.59
N LEU A 25 64.86 -11.17 -54.83
CA LEU A 25 63.74 -10.22 -54.71
C LEU A 25 64.09 -9.12 -53.71
N THR A 26 63.97 -7.87 -54.15
CA THR A 26 64.17 -6.68 -53.32
C THR A 26 62.93 -5.79 -53.38
N PRO A 27 62.65 -4.96 -52.36
CA PRO A 27 61.55 -4.00 -52.39
C PRO A 27 61.61 -3.03 -53.59
N TYR A 28 62.78 -2.88 -54.21
CA TYR A 28 63.02 -2.00 -55.34
C TYR A 28 62.77 -2.67 -56.70
N ASN A 29 62.73 -4.02 -56.78
CA ASN A 29 62.56 -4.77 -58.03
C ASN A 29 61.25 -5.57 -58.13
N VAL A 30 60.34 -5.40 -57.15
CA VAL A 30 58.98 -5.96 -57.18
C VAL A 30 57.94 -4.85 -57.16
N THR A 31 56.84 -5.01 -57.91
CA THR A 31 55.71 -4.07 -57.88
C THR A 31 54.81 -4.34 -56.68
N PHE A 32 54.14 -3.29 -56.16
CA PHE A 32 53.25 -3.41 -54.99
C PHE A 32 52.00 -4.28 -55.24
N THR A 33 51.65 -4.51 -56.51
CA THR A 33 50.56 -5.41 -56.96
C THR A 33 51.03 -6.82 -57.30
N SER A 34 52.31 -7.14 -57.06
CA SER A 34 52.89 -8.43 -57.46
C SER A 34 52.26 -9.62 -56.73
N ASN A 35 52.02 -10.71 -57.46
CA ASN A 35 51.58 -11.99 -56.91
C ASN A 35 52.75 -12.87 -56.40
N LYS A 36 53.99 -12.39 -56.45
CA LYS A 36 55.15 -13.10 -55.91
C LYS A 36 55.02 -13.25 -54.38
N LYS A 37 55.46 -14.41 -53.86
CA LYS A 37 55.54 -14.64 -52.41
C LYS A 37 56.89 -14.15 -51.89
N ALA A 38 56.85 -13.24 -50.92
CA ALA A 38 58.03 -12.75 -50.20
C ALA A 38 57.95 -13.15 -48.72
N TRP A 39 59.11 -13.21 -48.09
CA TRP A 39 59.29 -13.32 -46.65
C TRP A 39 59.27 -11.94 -46.01
N TRP A 40 58.53 -11.84 -44.92
CA TRP A 40 58.34 -10.63 -44.14
C TRP A 40 58.70 -10.91 -42.69
N GLN A 41 59.16 -9.89 -41.98
CA GLN A 41 59.45 -9.92 -40.56
C GLN A 41 58.85 -8.67 -39.91
N CYS A 42 58.01 -8.84 -38.88
CA CYS A 42 57.41 -7.69 -38.20
C CYS A 42 58.31 -7.23 -37.06
N VAL A 43 57.97 -6.07 -36.47
CA VAL A 43 58.68 -5.49 -35.32
C VAL A 43 58.79 -6.42 -34.11
N LYS A 44 57.86 -7.39 -33.97
CA LYS A 44 57.89 -8.41 -32.91
C LYS A 44 58.75 -9.63 -33.27
N GLY A 45 59.50 -9.58 -34.37
CA GLY A 45 60.37 -10.65 -34.85
C GLY A 45 59.66 -11.82 -35.53
N HIS A 46 58.33 -11.80 -35.68
CA HIS A 46 57.62 -12.89 -36.35
C HIS A 46 57.93 -12.89 -37.84
N GLU A 47 58.29 -14.06 -38.36
CA GLU A 47 58.59 -14.24 -39.78
C GLU A 47 57.47 -15.00 -40.49
N TRP A 48 57.01 -14.50 -41.64
CA TRP A 48 55.99 -15.18 -42.43
C TRP A 48 56.18 -14.98 -43.93
N LYS A 49 55.67 -15.94 -44.70
CA LYS A 49 55.63 -15.87 -46.16
C LYS A 49 54.24 -15.40 -46.61
N ALA A 50 54.18 -14.33 -47.39
CA ALA A 50 52.94 -13.79 -47.94
C ALA A 50 53.13 -13.23 -49.35
N ILE A 51 52.04 -13.16 -50.11
CA ILE A 51 52.01 -12.52 -51.42
C ILE A 51 52.17 -10.99 -51.24
N VAL A 52 52.98 -10.36 -52.08
CA VAL A 52 53.26 -8.91 -52.01
C VAL A 52 51.98 -8.09 -52.10
N SER A 53 51.12 -8.31 -53.10
CA SER A 53 49.83 -7.61 -53.25
C SER A 53 48.92 -7.75 -52.02
N ASN A 54 48.86 -8.94 -51.41
CA ASN A 54 48.11 -9.18 -50.19
C ASN A 54 48.65 -8.39 -48.99
N ARG A 55 49.98 -8.29 -48.85
CA ARG A 55 50.62 -7.50 -47.78
C ARG A 55 50.36 -6.00 -47.98
N THR A 56 50.45 -5.52 -49.23
CA THR A 56 50.13 -4.14 -49.60
C THR A 56 48.66 -3.80 -49.30
N ASN A 57 47.74 -4.74 -49.57
CA ASN A 57 46.30 -4.58 -49.30
C ASN A 57 45.92 -4.79 -47.81
N GLY A 58 46.87 -4.66 -46.88
CA GLY A 58 46.60 -4.67 -45.45
C GLY A 58 46.53 -6.04 -44.77
N ARG A 59 46.89 -7.15 -45.44
CA ARG A 59 47.06 -8.44 -44.74
C ARG A 59 48.38 -8.44 -43.95
N ASN A 60 48.29 -7.99 -42.70
CA ASN A 60 49.42 -7.88 -41.77
C ASN A 60 49.92 -9.26 -41.28
N CYS A 61 50.94 -9.23 -40.42
CA CYS A 61 51.53 -10.41 -39.77
C CYS A 61 50.46 -11.35 -39.17
N PRO A 62 50.40 -12.63 -39.60
CA PRO A 62 49.35 -13.56 -39.17
C PRO A 62 49.47 -13.95 -37.68
N TYR A 63 50.65 -13.84 -37.09
CA TYR A 63 50.86 -14.07 -35.65
C TYR A 63 50.32 -12.89 -34.84
N CYS A 64 50.67 -11.65 -35.21
CA CYS A 64 50.13 -10.45 -34.54
C CYS A 64 48.61 -10.35 -34.69
N ALA A 65 48.06 -10.80 -35.81
CA ALA A 65 46.62 -10.85 -36.05
C ALA A 65 45.91 -12.05 -35.38
N GLY A 66 46.62 -12.91 -34.63
CA GLY A 66 46.06 -14.07 -33.94
C GLY A 66 45.55 -15.19 -34.86
N LYS A 67 45.92 -15.16 -36.14
CA LYS A 67 45.56 -16.18 -37.16
C LYS A 67 46.49 -17.38 -37.16
N LYS A 68 47.74 -17.19 -36.70
CA LYS A 68 48.71 -18.25 -36.41
C LYS A 68 49.16 -18.15 -34.97
N VAL A 69 49.42 -19.30 -34.34
CA VAL A 69 49.82 -19.38 -32.94
C VAL A 69 51.33 -19.15 -32.81
N CYS A 70 51.73 -18.41 -31.78
CA CYS A 70 53.09 -18.25 -31.30
C CYS A 70 53.07 -18.14 -29.76
N GLY A 71 54.23 -18.22 -29.12
CA GLY A 71 54.33 -18.22 -27.65
C GLY A 71 53.66 -17.01 -26.98
N SER A 72 53.65 -15.84 -27.63
CA SER A 72 53.07 -14.61 -27.07
C SER A 72 51.56 -14.44 -27.30
N ASN A 73 50.94 -15.26 -28.17
CA ASN A 73 49.51 -15.13 -28.51
C ASN A 73 48.69 -16.41 -28.27
N CYS A 74 49.33 -17.47 -27.77
CA CYS A 74 48.63 -18.72 -27.44
C CYS A 74 47.72 -18.54 -26.22
N LEU A 75 46.72 -19.43 -26.09
CA LEU A 75 45.74 -19.39 -25.02
C LEU A 75 46.41 -19.51 -23.64
N ALA A 76 47.40 -20.40 -23.50
CA ALA A 76 48.15 -20.58 -22.26
C ALA A 76 48.76 -19.26 -21.74
N THR A 77 49.34 -18.46 -22.64
CA THR A 77 50.00 -17.19 -22.29
C THR A 77 49.00 -16.05 -22.11
N VAL A 78 48.02 -15.93 -23.00
CA VAL A 78 47.09 -14.80 -22.99
C VAL A 78 46.01 -14.94 -21.91
N ASN A 79 45.59 -16.17 -21.59
CA ASN A 79 44.57 -16.44 -20.60
C ASN A 79 44.90 -17.71 -19.79
N PRO A 80 45.87 -17.64 -18.85
CA PRO A 80 46.32 -18.79 -18.09
C PRO A 80 45.22 -19.39 -17.19
N GLU A 81 44.31 -18.57 -16.68
CA GLU A 81 43.18 -19.08 -15.87
C GLU A 81 42.22 -19.91 -16.70
N LEU A 82 41.91 -19.49 -17.93
CA LEU A 82 41.09 -20.30 -18.83
C LEU A 82 41.82 -21.57 -19.28
N ALA A 83 43.15 -21.50 -19.48
CA ALA A 83 43.96 -22.66 -19.81
C ALA A 83 43.94 -23.74 -18.71
N LYS A 84 43.79 -23.35 -17.43
CA LYS A 84 43.59 -24.31 -16.31
C LYS A 84 42.29 -25.10 -16.41
N GLU A 85 41.30 -24.60 -17.14
CA GLU A 85 40.04 -25.32 -17.39
C GLU A 85 40.12 -26.24 -18.61
N TRP A 86 41.28 -26.37 -19.26
CA TRP A 86 41.45 -27.29 -20.38
C TRP A 86 41.32 -28.73 -19.89
N HIS A 87 40.50 -29.54 -20.57
CA HIS A 87 40.35 -30.94 -20.18
C HIS A 87 41.65 -31.71 -20.42
N SER A 88 42.08 -32.49 -19.42
CA SER A 88 43.38 -33.19 -19.40
C SER A 88 43.54 -34.27 -20.47
N THR A 89 42.49 -35.05 -20.75
CA THR A 89 42.58 -36.22 -21.66
C THR A 89 41.70 -36.13 -22.92
N LYS A 90 40.60 -35.37 -22.92
CA LYS A 90 39.61 -35.39 -24.02
C LYS A 90 39.98 -34.56 -25.26
N ASN A 91 41.07 -33.80 -25.21
CA ASN A 91 41.53 -32.98 -26.34
C ASN A 91 42.67 -33.64 -27.15
N GLY A 92 42.98 -34.91 -26.87
CA GLY A 92 44.09 -35.62 -27.51
C GLY A 92 45.41 -34.87 -27.29
N ASN A 93 46.17 -34.67 -28.37
CA ASN A 93 47.47 -33.98 -28.31
C ASN A 93 47.37 -32.45 -28.36
N LEU A 94 46.16 -31.87 -28.43
CA LEU A 94 45.99 -30.42 -28.53
C LEU A 94 46.11 -29.76 -27.14
N THR A 95 47.04 -28.83 -27.00
CA THR A 95 47.26 -28.10 -25.75
C THR A 95 46.82 -26.63 -25.85
N PRO A 96 46.62 -25.93 -24.73
CA PRO A 96 46.39 -24.48 -24.72
C PRO A 96 47.51 -23.65 -25.39
N SER A 97 48.71 -24.21 -25.54
CA SER A 97 49.83 -23.57 -26.23
C SER A 97 49.73 -23.65 -27.76
N ASP A 98 48.87 -24.54 -28.30
CA ASP A 98 48.72 -24.80 -29.74
C ASP A 98 47.57 -24.02 -30.39
N VAL A 99 46.89 -23.15 -29.63
CA VAL A 99 45.69 -22.43 -30.07
C VAL A 99 45.72 -20.97 -29.64
N THR A 100 45.15 -20.08 -30.45
CA THR A 100 44.91 -18.69 -30.04
C THR A 100 43.58 -18.56 -29.30
N PRO A 101 43.42 -17.59 -28.38
CA PRO A 101 42.15 -17.35 -27.69
C PRO A 101 40.97 -17.01 -28.61
N GLY A 102 41.23 -16.57 -29.84
CA GLY A 102 40.20 -16.28 -30.85
C GLY A 102 39.81 -17.48 -31.71
N SER A 103 40.31 -18.68 -31.41
CA SER A 103 40.07 -19.88 -32.21
C SER A 103 38.61 -20.34 -32.18
N HIS A 104 38.10 -20.77 -33.32
CA HIS A 104 36.77 -21.37 -33.47
C HIS A 104 36.76 -22.89 -33.22
N LYS A 105 37.91 -23.49 -32.87
CA LYS A 105 37.97 -24.91 -32.50
C LYS A 105 37.10 -25.16 -31.28
N LYS A 106 36.31 -26.24 -31.33
CA LYS A 106 35.55 -26.76 -30.21
C LYS A 106 36.43 -27.77 -29.47
N VAL A 107 36.56 -27.59 -28.17
CA VAL A 107 37.41 -28.43 -27.30
C VAL A 107 36.67 -28.73 -26.01
N TRP A 108 37.10 -29.77 -25.32
CA TRP A 108 36.61 -30.16 -24.01
C TRP A 108 37.22 -29.29 -22.92
N TRP A 109 36.37 -28.84 -22.01
CA TRP A 109 36.70 -28.06 -20.83
C TRP A 109 36.27 -28.81 -19.59
N GLN A 110 36.97 -28.58 -18.48
CA GLN A 110 36.61 -29.08 -17.17
C GLN A 110 36.74 -27.95 -16.15
N CYS A 111 35.70 -27.68 -15.38
CA CYS A 111 35.76 -26.65 -14.33
C CYS A 111 36.27 -27.25 -13.02
N ARG A 112 36.55 -26.40 -12.03
CA ARG A 112 37.02 -26.83 -10.70
C ARG A 112 36.07 -27.78 -9.96
N LYS A 113 34.78 -27.78 -10.31
CA LYS A 113 33.78 -28.71 -9.76
C LYS A 113 33.73 -30.06 -10.52
N GLY A 114 34.59 -30.27 -11.50
CA GLY A 114 34.64 -31.50 -12.29
C GLY A 114 33.64 -31.57 -13.44
N HIS A 115 32.77 -30.58 -13.64
CA HIS A 115 31.87 -30.56 -14.79
C HIS A 115 32.64 -30.51 -16.11
N GLU A 116 32.28 -31.35 -17.06
CA GLU A 116 32.93 -31.45 -18.37
C GLU A 116 32.00 -30.99 -19.49
N TRP A 117 32.48 -30.16 -20.41
CA TRP A 117 31.68 -29.72 -21.56
C TRP A 117 32.51 -29.33 -22.77
N GLU A 118 31.90 -29.43 -23.94
CA GLU A 118 32.47 -28.88 -25.16
C GLU A 118 32.04 -27.44 -25.41
N ALA A 119 32.99 -26.57 -25.74
CA ALA A 119 32.72 -25.20 -26.18
C ALA A 119 33.82 -24.70 -27.13
N MET A 120 33.49 -23.71 -27.97
CA MET A 120 34.47 -23.03 -28.81
C MET A 120 35.39 -22.15 -27.96
N ILE A 121 36.69 -22.15 -28.27
CA ILE A 121 37.71 -21.39 -27.52
C ILE A 121 37.38 -19.90 -27.46
N TYR A 122 37.01 -19.29 -28.60
CA TYR A 122 36.67 -17.86 -28.62
C TYR A 122 35.48 -17.51 -27.72
N SER A 123 34.47 -18.39 -27.61
CA SER A 123 33.29 -18.15 -26.77
C SER A 123 33.66 -18.18 -25.30
N ARG A 124 34.52 -19.13 -24.90
CA ARG A 124 35.05 -19.22 -23.54
C ARG A 124 35.91 -18.00 -23.19
N ASN A 125 36.78 -17.58 -24.12
CA ASN A 125 37.63 -16.42 -23.92
C ASN A 125 36.84 -15.10 -23.79
N LYS A 126 35.64 -15.01 -24.38
CA LYS A 126 34.69 -13.89 -24.19
C LYS A 126 33.88 -13.96 -22.88
N ALA A 127 34.29 -14.78 -21.91
CA ALA A 127 33.65 -14.99 -20.60
C ALA A 127 32.39 -15.88 -20.57
N SER A 128 32.28 -16.86 -21.46
CA SER A 128 31.31 -17.96 -21.25
C SER A 128 31.87 -18.91 -20.18
N GLY A 129 31.25 -18.95 -18.99
CA GLY A 129 31.66 -19.86 -17.91
C GLY A 129 31.20 -21.31 -18.11
N CYS A 130 31.34 -22.13 -17.06
CA CYS A 130 30.79 -23.49 -17.04
C CYS A 130 29.25 -23.46 -17.12
N PRO A 131 28.62 -24.12 -18.11
CA PRO A 131 27.17 -24.07 -18.30
C PRO A 131 26.40 -24.78 -17.18
N TYR A 132 27.03 -25.71 -16.48
CA TYR A 132 26.44 -26.38 -15.31
C TYR A 132 26.48 -25.48 -14.08
N CYS A 133 27.62 -24.85 -13.80
CA CYS A 133 27.75 -23.92 -12.68
C CYS A 133 26.84 -22.70 -12.83
N SER A 134 26.59 -22.23 -14.06
CA SER A 134 25.67 -21.12 -14.33
C SER A 134 24.20 -21.54 -14.45
N GLY A 135 23.88 -22.82 -14.31
CA GLY A 135 22.52 -23.35 -14.40
C GLY A 135 21.91 -23.33 -15.80
N GLN A 136 22.71 -23.16 -16.85
CA GLN A 136 22.27 -23.27 -18.24
C GLN A 136 22.10 -24.72 -18.70
N LYS A 137 22.91 -25.63 -18.15
CA LYS A 137 22.76 -27.08 -18.28
C LYS A 137 22.52 -27.69 -16.90
N ILE A 138 21.77 -28.78 -16.88
CA ILE A 138 21.35 -29.44 -15.64
C ILE A 138 22.33 -30.56 -15.32
N CYS A 139 22.65 -30.69 -14.05
CA CYS A 139 23.43 -31.79 -13.46
C CYS A 139 22.90 -32.07 -12.05
N GLU A 140 23.41 -33.14 -11.44
CA GLU A 140 23.03 -33.55 -10.08
C GLU A 140 23.23 -32.43 -9.04
N ASP A 141 24.30 -31.64 -9.18
CA ASP A 141 24.64 -30.56 -8.24
C ASP A 141 23.71 -29.34 -8.32
N ASN A 142 22.93 -29.19 -9.39
CA ASN A 142 22.15 -27.97 -9.65
C ASN A 142 20.66 -28.21 -9.92
N CYS A 143 20.21 -29.47 -9.87
CA CYS A 143 18.82 -29.81 -10.08
C CYS A 143 17.96 -29.40 -8.87
N LEU A 144 16.64 -29.36 -9.09
CA LEU A 144 15.66 -28.98 -8.08
C LEU A 144 15.68 -29.94 -6.90
N ALA A 145 15.78 -31.25 -7.16
CA ALA A 145 15.84 -32.28 -6.11
C ALA A 145 16.98 -32.03 -5.12
N THR A 146 18.16 -31.66 -5.62
CA THR A 146 19.36 -31.44 -4.79
C THR A 146 19.36 -30.07 -4.13
N LEU A 147 18.98 -29.02 -4.85
CA LEU A 147 19.06 -27.64 -4.34
C LEU A 147 17.87 -27.24 -3.46
N ASP A 148 16.71 -27.86 -3.63
CA ASP A 148 15.49 -27.55 -2.89
C ASP A 148 14.63 -28.81 -2.65
N PRO A 149 15.07 -29.72 -1.75
CA PRO A 149 14.40 -31.00 -1.52
C PRO A 149 12.97 -30.85 -1.02
N ASP A 150 12.69 -29.82 -0.20
CA ASP A 150 11.34 -29.58 0.31
C ASP A 150 10.39 -29.12 -0.80
N LEU A 151 10.88 -28.32 -1.74
CA LEU A 151 10.10 -27.99 -2.93
C LEU A 151 9.89 -29.22 -3.83
N ALA A 152 10.92 -30.06 -3.99
CA ALA A 152 10.81 -31.30 -4.75
C ALA A 152 9.76 -32.28 -4.17
N LYS A 153 9.53 -32.29 -2.84
CA LYS A 153 8.46 -33.09 -2.21
C LYS A 153 7.05 -32.69 -2.65
N GLU A 154 6.87 -31.44 -3.08
CA GLU A 154 5.59 -30.97 -3.61
C GLU A 154 5.42 -31.23 -5.12
N TRP A 155 6.38 -31.92 -5.75
CA TRP A 155 6.24 -32.29 -7.16
C TRP A 155 5.05 -33.23 -7.36
N HIS A 156 4.21 -32.94 -8.35
CA HIS A 156 3.06 -33.80 -8.58
C HIS A 156 3.51 -35.20 -9.07
N PRO A 157 3.03 -36.30 -8.47
CA PRO A 157 3.55 -37.64 -8.72
C PRO A 157 3.32 -38.16 -10.14
N ASN A 158 2.25 -37.75 -10.82
CA ASN A 158 1.84 -38.32 -12.12
C ASN A 158 1.43 -37.31 -13.21
N LYS A 159 1.46 -35.99 -12.95
CA LYS A 159 0.99 -34.97 -13.92
C LYS A 159 2.10 -34.28 -14.71
N ASN A 160 3.36 -34.61 -14.43
CA ASN A 160 4.53 -34.03 -15.10
C ASN A 160 5.12 -34.94 -16.18
N GLY A 161 4.42 -36.02 -16.56
CA GLY A 161 4.91 -37.01 -17.52
C GLY A 161 6.25 -37.59 -17.05
N ASN A 162 7.25 -37.58 -17.93
CA ASN A 162 8.60 -38.09 -17.62
C ASN A 162 9.51 -37.06 -16.94
N LEU A 163 9.04 -35.82 -16.73
CA LEU A 163 9.86 -34.77 -16.12
C LEU A 163 9.92 -34.98 -14.61
N THR A 164 11.14 -35.07 -14.07
CA THR A 164 11.39 -35.21 -12.64
C THR A 164 12.04 -33.97 -12.06
N PRO A 165 12.06 -33.81 -10.72
CA PRO A 165 12.84 -32.76 -10.07
C PRO A 165 14.36 -32.82 -10.34
N PHE A 166 14.88 -33.92 -10.88
CA PHE A 166 16.28 -34.04 -11.29
C PHE A 166 16.56 -33.40 -12.66
N ASP A 167 15.52 -33.17 -13.47
CA ASP A 167 15.61 -32.67 -14.85
C ASP A 167 15.39 -31.16 -14.97
N VAL A 168 15.30 -30.44 -13.85
CA VAL A 168 14.99 -29.01 -13.80
C VAL A 168 15.81 -28.31 -12.73
N THR A 169 16.06 -27.01 -12.88
CA THR A 169 16.66 -26.18 -11.82
C THR A 169 15.59 -25.36 -11.10
N PRO A 170 15.77 -24.98 -9.81
CA PRO A 170 14.82 -24.13 -9.08
C PRO A 170 14.58 -22.74 -9.72
N GLY A 171 15.54 -22.27 -10.52
CA GLY A 171 15.47 -20.99 -11.23
C GLY A 171 14.76 -21.05 -12.59
N SER A 172 14.26 -22.23 -13.00
CA SER A 172 13.66 -22.44 -14.31
C SER A 172 12.45 -21.52 -14.52
N SER A 173 12.63 -20.52 -15.39
CA SER A 173 11.66 -19.43 -15.58
C SER A 173 10.57 -19.74 -16.60
N ARG A 174 10.80 -20.71 -17.50
CA ARG A 174 9.88 -21.06 -18.59
C ARG A 174 9.06 -22.32 -18.31
N GLN A 175 9.64 -23.28 -17.61
CA GLN A 175 9.02 -24.58 -17.36
C GLN A 175 7.83 -24.45 -16.41
N LYS A 176 6.65 -24.84 -16.88
CA LYS A 176 5.47 -25.08 -16.05
C LYS A 176 5.40 -26.54 -15.67
N VAL A 177 5.03 -26.79 -14.42
CA VAL A 177 4.86 -28.13 -13.86
C VAL A 177 3.70 -28.11 -12.88
N TRP A 178 3.11 -29.28 -12.67
CA TRP A 178 2.11 -29.54 -11.67
C TRP A 178 2.76 -29.76 -10.30
N TRP A 179 2.13 -29.20 -9.28
CA TRP A 179 2.49 -29.30 -7.87
C TRP A 179 1.33 -29.90 -7.08
N LEU A 180 1.64 -30.56 -5.98
CA LEU A 180 0.73 -31.14 -5.01
C LEU A 180 1.19 -30.71 -3.61
N CYS A 181 0.38 -29.94 -2.89
CA CYS A 181 0.72 -29.58 -1.51
C CYS A 181 0.25 -30.65 -0.51
N SER A 182 0.72 -30.55 0.73
CA SER A 182 0.33 -31.45 1.82
C SER A 182 -1.17 -31.50 2.13
N LYS A 183 -1.94 -30.47 1.74
CA LYS A 183 -3.41 -30.46 1.85
C LYS A 183 -4.12 -31.11 0.65
N GLY A 184 -3.40 -31.72 -0.28
CA GLY A 184 -3.98 -32.36 -1.45
C GLY A 184 -4.37 -31.41 -2.59
N HIS A 185 -4.03 -30.12 -2.51
CA HIS A 185 -4.33 -29.21 -3.61
C HIS A 185 -3.34 -29.39 -4.76
N GLU A 186 -3.88 -29.47 -5.96
CA GLU A 186 -3.10 -29.61 -7.19
C GLU A 186 -3.13 -28.33 -8.02
N TRP A 187 -1.97 -27.87 -8.51
CA TRP A 187 -1.93 -26.72 -9.41
C TRP A 187 -0.74 -26.73 -10.35
N GLU A 188 -0.95 -26.16 -11.54
CA GLU A 188 0.14 -25.91 -12.48
C GLU A 188 0.68 -24.48 -12.31
N THR A 189 2.01 -24.35 -12.21
CA THR A 189 2.69 -23.04 -12.29
C THR A 189 4.14 -23.21 -12.71
N ARG A 190 4.82 -22.09 -12.99
CA ARG A 190 6.26 -22.09 -13.31
C ARG A 190 7.10 -22.37 -12.07
N ILE A 191 8.19 -23.11 -12.24
CA ILE A 191 9.07 -23.51 -11.11
C ILE A 191 9.57 -22.30 -10.32
N TYR A 192 10.10 -21.28 -10.99
CA TYR A 192 10.58 -20.07 -10.31
C TYR A 192 9.46 -19.32 -9.55
N VAL A 193 8.19 -19.41 -10.01
CA VAL A 193 7.05 -18.78 -9.34
C VAL A 193 6.70 -19.56 -8.09
N ARG A 194 6.66 -20.89 -8.17
CA ARG A 194 6.44 -21.74 -6.99
C ARG A 194 7.52 -21.50 -5.93
N LYS A 195 8.79 -21.36 -6.30
CA LYS A 195 9.85 -21.05 -5.33
C LYS A 195 9.56 -19.80 -4.50
N ARG A 196 8.87 -18.80 -5.06
CA ARG A 196 8.52 -17.53 -4.39
C ARG A 196 7.13 -17.53 -3.74
N CYS A 197 6.22 -18.36 -4.24
CA CYS A 197 4.81 -18.37 -3.86
C CYS A 197 4.37 -19.79 -3.51
N GLY A 198 3.72 -19.97 -2.35
CA GLY A 198 3.12 -21.24 -1.97
C GLY A 198 1.88 -21.63 -2.79
N CYS A 199 1.21 -22.69 -2.33
CA CYS A 199 -0.06 -23.17 -2.90
C CYS A 199 -1.10 -22.04 -3.00
N PRO A 200 -1.68 -21.77 -4.19
CA PRO A 200 -2.63 -20.67 -4.37
C PRO A 200 -3.96 -20.89 -3.64
N TYR A 201 -4.32 -22.13 -3.32
CA TYR A 201 -5.51 -22.47 -2.55
C TYR A 201 -5.29 -22.21 -1.06
N CYS A 202 -4.18 -22.71 -0.50
CA CYS A 202 -3.82 -22.44 0.90
C CYS A 202 -3.60 -20.95 1.18
N GLY A 203 -3.04 -20.22 0.20
CA GLY A 203 -2.87 -18.77 0.26
C GLY A 203 -4.11 -17.96 -0.09
N CYS A 204 -5.30 -18.58 -0.23
CA CYS A 204 -6.57 -17.93 -0.57
C CYS A 204 -6.53 -17.06 -1.85
N LYS A 205 -5.66 -17.38 -2.81
CA LYS A 205 -5.62 -16.74 -4.13
C LYS A 205 -6.55 -17.45 -5.12
N LYS A 206 -6.81 -18.74 -4.92
CA LYS A 206 -7.81 -19.53 -5.62
C LYS A 206 -8.79 -20.12 -4.61
N VAL A 207 -10.04 -20.28 -5.02
CA VAL A 207 -11.08 -20.91 -4.20
C VAL A 207 -10.95 -22.44 -4.26
N CYS A 208 -11.17 -23.09 -3.13
CA CYS A 208 -11.38 -24.53 -2.96
C CYS A 208 -12.46 -24.74 -1.89
N GLU A 209 -12.88 -25.99 -1.71
CA GLU A 209 -13.93 -26.36 -0.75
C GLU A 209 -13.59 -25.91 0.68
N ASP A 210 -12.33 -26.04 1.08
CA ASP A 210 -11.85 -25.70 2.42
C ASP A 210 -11.77 -24.20 2.72
N ASN A 211 -11.73 -23.34 1.68
CA ASN A 211 -11.47 -21.91 1.86
C ASN A 211 -12.60 -20.99 1.35
N CYS A 212 -13.67 -21.58 0.82
CA CYS A 212 -14.81 -20.83 0.31
C CYS A 212 -15.67 -20.22 1.43
N LEU A 213 -16.44 -19.19 1.09
CA LEU A 213 -17.35 -18.50 2.01
C LEU A 213 -18.37 -19.47 2.62
N ALA A 214 -18.94 -20.37 1.81
CA ALA A 214 -19.93 -21.35 2.26
C ALA A 214 -19.42 -22.21 3.43
N THR A 215 -18.18 -22.68 3.32
CA THR A 215 -17.56 -23.55 4.34
C THR A 215 -17.10 -22.75 5.55
N LEU A 216 -16.41 -21.63 5.34
CA LEU A 216 -15.78 -20.90 6.45
C LEU A 216 -16.74 -19.99 7.23
N ARG A 217 -17.78 -19.46 6.58
CA ARG A 217 -18.75 -18.54 7.20
C ARG A 217 -20.18 -18.77 6.66
N PRO A 218 -20.82 -19.88 7.09
CA PRO A 218 -22.22 -20.17 6.73
C PRO A 218 -23.20 -19.04 7.11
N ASP A 219 -22.92 -18.32 8.20
CA ASP A 219 -23.70 -17.18 8.67
C ASP A 219 -23.70 -15.98 7.69
N LEU A 220 -22.58 -15.77 7.00
CA LEU A 220 -22.48 -14.79 5.93
C LEU A 220 -23.08 -15.34 4.65
N ALA A 221 -22.80 -16.61 4.31
CA ALA A 221 -23.38 -17.27 3.14
C ALA A 221 -24.91 -17.25 3.17
N ALA A 222 -25.54 -17.36 4.34
CA ALA A 222 -26.99 -17.23 4.52
C ALA A 222 -27.54 -15.83 4.17
N GLN A 223 -26.68 -14.80 4.18
CA GLN A 223 -27.03 -13.44 3.78
C GLN A 223 -26.71 -13.17 2.30
N TRP A 224 -26.28 -14.18 1.54
CA TRP A 224 -26.01 -14.03 0.12
C TRP A 224 -27.30 -13.70 -0.63
N HIS A 225 -27.26 -12.70 -1.50
CA HIS A 225 -28.46 -12.36 -2.27
C HIS A 225 -28.81 -13.49 -3.27
N PRO A 226 -30.07 -13.97 -3.31
CA PRO A 226 -30.44 -15.16 -4.08
C PRO A 226 -30.32 -15.00 -5.61
N SER A 227 -30.56 -13.79 -6.14
CA SER A 227 -30.61 -13.56 -7.60
C SER A 227 -29.69 -12.48 -8.17
N LYS A 228 -29.00 -11.68 -7.34
CA LYS A 228 -28.24 -10.49 -7.81
C LYS A 228 -26.74 -10.72 -7.99
N ASN A 229 -26.26 -11.95 -7.80
CA ASN A 229 -24.85 -12.31 -7.93
C ASN A 229 -24.56 -13.13 -9.19
N ASP A 230 -25.44 -13.08 -10.19
CA ASP A 230 -25.35 -13.85 -11.42
C ASP A 230 -25.11 -15.35 -11.13
N ARG A 231 -24.00 -15.91 -11.65
CA ARG A 231 -23.59 -17.30 -11.44
C ARG A 231 -22.72 -17.51 -10.20
N LEU A 232 -22.34 -16.45 -9.48
CA LEU A 232 -21.47 -16.58 -8.31
C LEU A 232 -22.26 -17.10 -7.12
N THR A 233 -21.75 -18.15 -6.51
CA THR A 233 -22.27 -18.70 -5.26
C THR A 233 -21.28 -18.49 -4.10
N PRO A 234 -21.72 -18.67 -2.85
CA PRO A 234 -20.82 -18.72 -1.70
C PRO A 234 -19.70 -19.79 -1.80
N LYS A 235 -19.82 -20.78 -2.68
CA LYS A 235 -18.78 -21.79 -2.92
C LYS A 235 -17.67 -21.29 -3.86
N ASP A 236 -17.90 -20.21 -4.61
CA ASP A 236 -17.00 -19.71 -5.67
C ASP A 236 -16.14 -18.53 -5.23
N ILE A 237 -16.19 -18.15 -3.95
CA ILE A 237 -15.52 -16.96 -3.43
C ILE A 237 -14.83 -17.24 -2.09
N VAL A 238 -13.63 -16.69 -1.93
CA VAL A 238 -12.88 -16.70 -0.67
C VAL A 238 -13.19 -15.45 0.16
N LEU A 239 -13.04 -15.54 1.49
CA LEU A 239 -13.30 -14.43 2.42
C LEU A 239 -12.45 -13.17 2.16
N ALA A 240 -11.25 -13.34 1.60
CA ALA A 240 -10.34 -12.24 1.29
C ALA A 240 -10.58 -11.63 -0.12
N SER A 241 -11.64 -12.04 -0.81
CA SER A 241 -11.92 -11.58 -2.16
C SER A 241 -12.28 -10.09 -2.19
N GLU A 242 -11.75 -9.37 -3.18
CA GLU A 242 -12.07 -7.97 -3.44
C GLU A 242 -13.29 -7.80 -4.38
N LYS A 243 -13.97 -8.91 -4.73
CA LYS A 243 -15.21 -8.84 -5.51
C LYS A 243 -16.34 -8.17 -4.71
N LYS A 244 -17.06 -7.27 -5.37
CA LYS A 244 -18.32 -6.70 -4.86
C LYS A 244 -19.45 -7.68 -5.12
N VAL A 245 -20.17 -8.04 -4.07
CA VAL A 245 -21.28 -9.00 -4.11
C VAL A 245 -22.48 -8.43 -3.38
N TRP A 246 -23.66 -8.84 -3.81
CA TRP A 246 -24.95 -8.46 -3.24
C TRP A 246 -25.31 -9.34 -2.06
N TRP A 247 -25.86 -8.71 -1.04
CA TRP A 247 -26.29 -9.31 0.21
C TRP A 247 -27.74 -8.94 0.50
N LEU A 248 -28.41 -9.81 1.26
CA LEU A 248 -29.76 -9.67 1.76
C LEU A 248 -29.75 -10.00 3.26
N CYS A 249 -30.24 -9.09 4.10
CA CYS A 249 -30.36 -9.36 5.55
C CYS A 249 -31.75 -9.88 5.88
N ASN A 250 -31.91 -10.39 7.10
CA ASN A 250 -33.19 -10.87 7.64
C ASN A 250 -34.31 -9.82 7.64
N LYS A 251 -33.98 -8.51 7.67
CA LYS A 251 -34.96 -7.42 7.55
C LYS A 251 -35.33 -7.09 6.09
N GLY A 252 -34.86 -7.87 5.12
CA GLY A 252 -35.15 -7.65 3.70
C GLY A 252 -34.33 -6.52 3.05
N HIS A 253 -33.33 -5.96 3.73
CA HIS A 253 -32.48 -4.95 3.11
C HIS A 253 -31.46 -5.58 2.17
N GLU A 254 -31.37 -5.02 0.98
CA GLU A 254 -30.42 -5.44 -0.04
C GLU A 254 -29.27 -4.43 -0.14
N TRP A 255 -28.03 -4.91 -0.20
CA TRP A 255 -26.88 -4.03 -0.40
C TRP A 255 -25.73 -4.74 -1.09
N GLN A 256 -24.89 -3.97 -1.77
CA GLN A 256 -23.66 -4.45 -2.35
C GLN A 256 -22.46 -3.97 -1.54
N CYS A 257 -21.50 -4.85 -1.27
CA CYS A 257 -20.20 -4.48 -0.72
C CYS A 257 -19.12 -5.50 -1.10
N VAL A 258 -17.86 -5.15 -0.88
CA VAL A 258 -16.73 -6.05 -1.10
C VAL A 258 -16.75 -7.19 -0.08
N MET A 259 -16.47 -8.41 -0.53
CA MET A 259 -16.47 -9.61 0.33
C MET A 259 -15.47 -9.47 1.51
N SER A 260 -14.26 -8.95 1.27
CA SER A 260 -13.27 -8.71 2.34
C SER A 260 -13.75 -7.75 3.43
N SER A 261 -14.64 -6.79 3.15
CA SER A 261 -15.25 -5.93 4.19
C SER A 261 -16.13 -6.71 5.17
N ARG A 262 -16.81 -7.77 4.71
CA ARG A 262 -17.66 -8.61 5.56
C ARG A 262 -16.83 -9.46 6.52
N LYS A 263 -15.63 -9.88 6.11
CA LYS A 263 -14.67 -10.60 6.97
C LYS A 263 -14.38 -9.79 8.25
N TRP A 264 -14.25 -8.48 8.13
CA TRP A 264 -13.97 -7.55 9.24
C TRP A 264 -15.22 -7.04 9.98
N GLY A 265 -16.38 -7.69 9.79
CA GLY A 265 -17.60 -7.39 10.56
C GLY A 265 -18.50 -6.30 9.97
N SER A 266 -18.26 -5.85 8.72
CA SER A 266 -19.23 -4.96 8.05
C SER A 266 -20.56 -5.68 7.85
N GLY A 267 -21.62 -5.19 8.49
CA GLY A 267 -22.98 -5.71 8.37
C GLY A 267 -23.85 -4.93 7.39
N CYS A 268 -25.16 -5.12 7.48
CA CYS A 268 -26.14 -4.38 6.69
C CYS A 268 -26.09 -2.87 7.03
N PRO A 269 -25.81 -1.97 6.07
CA PRO A 269 -25.65 -0.54 6.31
C PRO A 269 -26.94 0.14 6.77
N TYR A 270 -28.10 -0.42 6.42
CA TYR A 270 -29.40 0.06 6.85
C TYR A 270 -29.66 -0.28 8.32
N CYS A 271 -29.39 -1.53 8.74
CA CYS A 271 -29.58 -1.95 10.13
C CYS A 271 -28.70 -1.19 11.12
N VAL A 272 -27.49 -0.77 10.72
CA VAL A 272 -26.56 0.01 11.57
C VAL A 272 -26.72 1.52 11.42
N GLY A 273 -27.74 2.00 10.69
CA GLY A 273 -28.04 3.44 10.56
C GLY A 273 -27.07 4.24 9.68
N LYS A 274 -26.20 3.57 8.90
CA LYS A 274 -25.30 4.22 7.93
C LYS A 274 -26.00 4.60 6.63
N LYS A 275 -27.08 3.89 6.26
CA LYS A 275 -27.97 4.22 5.15
C LYS A 275 -29.39 4.35 5.67
N VAL A 276 -30.14 5.31 5.11
CA VAL A 276 -31.55 5.52 5.46
C VAL A 276 -32.43 4.44 4.84
N CYS A 277 -33.42 3.98 5.58
CA CYS A 277 -34.56 3.17 5.15
C CYS A 277 -35.80 3.57 5.95
N LYS A 278 -36.95 3.04 5.54
CA LYS A 278 -38.24 3.27 6.20
C LYS A 278 -38.24 2.99 7.71
N ASP A 279 -37.42 2.03 8.16
CA ASP A 279 -37.38 1.61 9.57
C ASP A 279 -36.44 2.46 10.43
N ASN A 280 -35.59 3.32 9.85
CA ASN A 280 -34.55 4.04 10.58
C ASN A 280 -34.47 5.54 10.27
N CYS A 281 -35.34 6.05 9.40
CA CYS A 281 -35.36 7.47 9.09
C CYS A 281 -35.83 8.27 10.30
N LEU A 282 -35.45 9.55 10.34
CA LEU A 282 -35.75 10.43 11.47
C LEU A 282 -37.26 10.54 11.71
N ALA A 283 -38.05 10.65 10.63
CA ALA A 283 -39.51 10.69 10.73
C ALA A 283 -40.11 9.49 11.47
N THR A 284 -39.59 8.29 11.22
CA THR A 284 -40.07 7.05 11.83
C THR A 284 -39.59 6.91 13.27
N ILE A 285 -38.33 7.27 13.55
CA ILE A 285 -37.72 7.10 14.86
C ILE A 285 -38.18 8.17 15.87
N ASP A 286 -38.30 9.42 15.42
CA ASP A 286 -38.70 10.54 16.25
C ASP A 286 -39.64 11.50 15.49
N PRO A 287 -40.94 11.17 15.44
CA PRO A 287 -41.95 11.99 14.78
C PRO A 287 -42.08 13.39 15.38
N GLU A 288 -41.82 13.54 16.68
CA GLU A 288 -41.91 14.84 17.38
C GLU A 288 -40.80 15.78 16.92
N LEU A 289 -39.55 15.29 16.91
CA LEU A 289 -38.44 16.06 16.38
C LEU A 289 -38.60 16.35 14.88
N ALA A 290 -39.17 15.41 14.11
CA ALA A 290 -39.46 15.62 12.70
C ALA A 290 -40.46 16.78 12.45
N ARG A 291 -41.34 17.12 13.41
CA ARG A 291 -42.22 18.30 13.28
C ARG A 291 -41.46 19.62 13.35
N GLU A 292 -40.29 19.63 13.98
CA GLU A 292 -39.42 20.82 13.98
C GLU A 292 -38.65 21.00 12.66
N TRP A 293 -38.89 20.17 11.65
CA TRP A 293 -38.25 20.31 10.35
C TRP A 293 -38.78 21.53 9.59
N ASN A 294 -37.88 22.36 9.06
CA ASN A 294 -38.32 23.44 8.18
C ASN A 294 -38.45 22.94 6.74
N TYR A 295 -39.65 22.51 6.35
CA TYR A 295 -39.95 21.98 5.01
C TYR A 295 -39.75 22.99 3.88
N VAL A 296 -39.95 24.29 4.14
CA VAL A 296 -39.79 25.34 3.13
C VAL A 296 -38.30 25.53 2.79
N GLN A 297 -37.44 25.65 3.82
CA GLN A 297 -36.03 25.93 3.61
C GLN A 297 -35.20 24.69 3.24
N ASN A 298 -35.64 23.49 3.60
CA ASN A 298 -34.97 22.24 3.22
C ASN A 298 -35.38 21.73 1.83
N GLY A 299 -36.39 22.33 1.19
CA GLY A 299 -36.88 21.93 -0.12
C GLY A 299 -37.32 20.46 -0.13
N ASP A 300 -36.82 19.70 -1.10
CA ASP A 300 -37.16 18.28 -1.28
C ASP A 300 -36.59 17.35 -0.19
N LEU A 301 -35.67 17.84 0.65
CA LEU A 301 -35.09 17.03 1.71
C LEU A 301 -36.06 16.92 2.90
N THR A 302 -36.52 15.71 3.18
CA THR A 302 -37.46 15.43 4.27
C THR A 302 -36.81 14.66 5.42
N PRO A 303 -37.46 14.60 6.60
CA PRO A 303 -37.04 13.71 7.69
C PRO A 303 -37.07 12.22 7.33
N PHE A 304 -37.68 11.82 6.21
CA PHE A 304 -37.64 10.44 5.71
C PHE A 304 -36.32 10.11 5.00
N ASP A 305 -35.55 11.12 4.60
CA ASP A 305 -34.31 10.98 3.80
C ASP A 305 -33.03 10.96 4.64
N VAL A 306 -33.15 11.08 5.97
CA VAL A 306 -32.01 11.12 6.90
C VAL A 306 -32.22 10.15 8.05
N THR A 307 -31.13 9.57 8.56
CA THR A 307 -31.14 8.82 9.83
C THR A 307 -30.97 9.77 11.02
N PHE A 308 -31.37 9.34 12.21
CA PHE A 308 -31.22 10.13 13.45
C PHE A 308 -29.76 10.48 13.77
N SER A 309 -28.80 9.66 13.32
CA SER A 309 -27.36 9.88 13.50
C SER A 309 -26.71 10.66 12.36
N SER A 310 -27.50 11.29 11.49
CA SER A 310 -26.98 11.98 10.32
C SER A 310 -26.21 13.25 10.70
N ALA A 311 -25.03 13.38 10.13
CA ALA A 311 -24.20 14.59 10.24
C ALA A 311 -24.71 15.76 9.37
N LYS A 312 -25.77 15.56 8.58
CA LYS A 312 -26.27 16.56 7.64
C LYS A 312 -26.82 17.77 8.40
N LYS A 313 -26.41 18.97 7.99
CA LYS A 313 -26.95 20.25 8.47
C LYS A 313 -28.23 20.57 7.70
N VAL A 314 -29.29 20.84 8.42
CA VAL A 314 -30.62 21.14 7.88
C VAL A 314 -31.24 22.29 8.65
N TRP A 315 -32.24 22.93 8.05
CA TRP A 315 -33.01 24.00 8.68
C TRP A 315 -34.07 23.41 9.62
N TRP A 316 -34.15 23.98 10.81
CA TRP A 316 -35.12 23.65 11.85
C TRP A 316 -35.98 24.87 12.15
N LYS A 317 -37.21 24.61 12.57
CA LYS A 317 -38.18 25.61 12.99
C LYS A 317 -38.77 25.19 14.33
N CYS A 318 -38.66 26.04 15.35
CA CYS A 318 -39.21 25.75 16.67
C CYS A 318 -40.62 26.35 16.81
N ASN A 319 -41.32 25.99 17.88
CA ASN A 319 -42.68 26.49 18.17
C ASN A 319 -42.77 28.01 18.39
N LYS A 320 -41.63 28.69 18.58
CA LYS A 320 -41.54 30.16 18.63
C LYS A 320 -41.18 30.78 17.27
N GLU A 321 -41.35 30.03 16.19
CA GLU A 321 -41.12 30.44 14.81
C GLU A 321 -39.66 30.81 14.45
N HIS A 322 -38.69 30.55 15.34
CA HIS A 322 -37.27 30.75 15.03
C HIS A 322 -36.77 29.68 14.06
N ASN A 323 -36.01 30.11 13.05
CA ASN A 323 -35.37 29.23 12.07
C ASN A 323 -33.86 29.18 12.28
N TRP A 324 -33.26 27.99 12.31
CA TRP A 324 -31.81 27.85 12.43
C TRP A 324 -31.28 26.59 11.77
N ILE A 325 -29.99 26.61 11.43
CA ILE A 325 -29.31 25.46 10.87
C ILE A 325 -28.66 24.65 11.99
N ALA A 326 -28.92 23.34 12.03
CA ALA A 326 -28.24 22.41 12.92
C ALA A 326 -28.09 21.03 12.28
N ARG A 327 -27.13 20.25 12.78
CA ARG A 327 -26.97 18.85 12.38
C ARG A 327 -28.10 17.99 12.97
N VAL A 328 -28.57 16.99 12.23
CA VAL A 328 -29.61 16.06 12.69
C VAL A 328 -29.19 15.32 13.96
N ASP A 329 -27.97 14.77 13.99
CA ASP A 329 -27.43 14.09 15.17
C ASP A 329 -27.39 14.98 16.42
N ASN A 330 -27.02 16.24 16.28
CA ASN A 330 -27.02 17.20 17.39
C ASN A 330 -28.42 17.49 17.91
N ARG A 331 -29.40 17.60 17.01
CA ARG A 331 -30.80 17.84 17.38
C ARG A 331 -31.39 16.64 18.11
N TYR A 332 -31.16 15.44 17.58
CA TYR A 332 -31.59 14.19 18.20
C TYR A 332 -30.97 13.97 19.59
N ASN A 333 -29.71 14.38 19.79
CA ASN A 333 -29.05 14.32 21.09
C ASN A 333 -29.45 15.45 22.06
N GLY A 334 -30.49 16.23 21.75
CA GLY A 334 -31.11 17.19 22.68
C GLY A 334 -30.59 18.63 22.62
N ARG A 335 -29.84 19.03 21.58
CA ARG A 335 -29.54 20.46 21.38
C ARG A 335 -30.77 21.19 20.82
N CYS A 336 -31.33 22.10 21.61
CA CYS A 336 -32.52 22.88 21.25
C CYS A 336 -32.19 24.12 20.42
N CYS A 337 -33.23 24.89 20.07
CA CYS A 337 -33.12 26.16 19.37
C CYS A 337 -32.18 27.14 20.11
N PRO A 338 -31.12 27.66 19.47
CA PRO A 338 -30.17 28.58 20.12
C PRO A 338 -30.84 29.90 20.51
N HIS A 339 -31.85 30.36 19.76
CA HIS A 339 -32.57 31.59 20.07
C HIS A 339 -33.47 31.46 21.31
N CYS A 340 -34.02 30.26 21.57
CA CYS A 340 -34.80 30.00 22.78
C CYS A 340 -33.93 29.83 24.03
N ILE A 341 -32.65 29.46 23.87
CA ILE A 341 -31.68 29.30 24.97
C ILE A 341 -31.07 30.67 25.37
N VAL A 342 -31.00 31.63 24.44
CA VAL A 342 -30.29 32.91 24.61
C VAL A 342 -31.14 34.04 25.18
N PHE A 343 -32.48 33.92 25.24
CA PHE A 343 -33.30 34.80 26.08
C PHE A 343 -33.04 34.49 27.57
N LYS A 344 -31.93 35.02 28.08
CA LYS A 344 -31.48 34.86 29.46
C LYS A 344 -32.40 35.64 30.38
N LYS A 345 -33.27 34.89 31.08
CA LYS A 345 -34.11 35.34 32.19
C LYS A 345 -33.35 36.12 33.27
N GLU A 346 -32.05 35.84 33.48
CA GLU A 346 -31.16 36.60 34.38
C GLU A 346 -30.91 38.06 33.94
N SER A 347 -31.03 38.36 32.64
CA SER A 347 -30.91 39.74 32.14
C SER A 347 -32.22 40.48 32.33
N GLU A 348 -33.34 39.83 31.99
CA GLU A 348 -34.69 40.36 32.19
C GLU A 348 -34.99 40.63 33.67
N CYS A 349 -34.58 39.73 34.57
CA CYS A 349 -34.68 39.98 36.02
C CYS A 349 -33.81 41.18 36.43
N ARG A 350 -32.58 41.31 35.90
CA ARG A 350 -31.72 42.46 36.21
C ARG A 350 -32.38 43.77 35.79
N ASP A 351 -32.87 43.84 34.57
CA ASP A 351 -33.53 45.04 34.03
C ASP A 351 -34.74 45.43 34.90
N ILE A 352 -35.53 44.46 35.38
CA ILE A 352 -36.66 44.71 36.29
C ILE A 352 -36.18 45.27 37.64
N PHE A 353 -35.17 44.68 38.26
CA PHE A 353 -34.61 45.19 39.53
C PHE A 353 -34.05 46.60 39.35
N GLU A 354 -33.28 46.85 38.30
CA GLU A 354 -32.70 48.16 38.01
C GLU A 354 -33.78 49.23 37.75
N ASN A 355 -34.88 48.86 37.08
CA ASN A 355 -36.02 49.74 36.86
C ASN A 355 -36.83 50.03 38.13
N ILE A 356 -37.02 49.06 39.02
CA ILE A 356 -37.77 49.25 40.28
C ILE A 356 -37.00 50.14 41.25
N PHE A 357 -35.68 49.95 41.34
CA PHE A 357 -34.85 50.61 42.35
C PHE A 357 -34.06 51.82 41.84
N GLY A 358 -33.93 52.00 40.52
CA GLY A 358 -33.11 53.06 39.92
C GLY A 358 -31.62 52.92 40.24
N LYS A 359 -31.15 51.70 40.53
CA LYS A 359 -29.79 51.36 40.95
C LYS A 359 -29.28 50.15 40.17
N GLU A 360 -27.98 50.08 39.92
CA GLU A 360 -27.37 48.96 39.18
C GLU A 360 -27.30 47.68 40.02
N PHE A 361 -27.56 46.53 39.39
CA PHE A 361 -27.44 45.20 40.00
C PHE A 361 -26.44 44.32 39.23
N PRO A 362 -25.14 44.67 39.22
CA PRO A 362 -24.13 43.89 38.52
C PRO A 362 -23.99 42.48 39.10
N ARG A 363 -23.56 41.54 38.24
CA ARG A 363 -23.14 40.22 38.70
C ARG A 363 -21.95 40.35 39.63
N ASN A 364 -21.98 39.67 40.78
CA ASN A 364 -20.93 39.82 41.77
C ASN A 364 -20.47 38.47 42.34
N ARG A 365 -19.18 38.15 42.15
CA ARG A 365 -18.52 36.92 42.63
C ARG A 365 -17.68 37.10 43.89
N LYS A 366 -17.55 38.34 44.37
CA LYS A 366 -16.62 38.70 45.46
C LYS A 366 -17.34 38.90 46.79
N VAL A 367 -18.63 39.19 46.76
CA VAL A 367 -19.45 39.44 47.96
C VAL A 367 -19.50 38.20 48.86
N LEU A 368 -19.59 37.02 48.27
CA LEU A 368 -19.54 35.75 48.98
C LEU A 368 -18.10 35.21 48.94
N GLU A 369 -17.46 35.08 50.11
CA GLU A 369 -16.03 34.74 50.29
C GLU A 369 -15.59 33.41 49.63
N CYS A 370 -16.56 32.57 49.22
CA CYS A 370 -16.33 31.27 48.58
C CYS A 370 -16.33 31.29 47.03
N ARG A 371 -16.14 32.45 46.39
CA ARG A 371 -16.22 32.64 44.92
C ARG A 371 -17.59 32.25 44.31
N LEU A 372 -18.65 32.29 45.10
CA LEU A 372 -20.02 32.08 44.62
C LEU A 372 -20.52 33.36 43.95
N GLU A 373 -21.06 33.23 42.75
CA GLU A 373 -21.61 34.35 41.98
C GLU A 373 -23.06 34.63 42.37
N LEU A 374 -23.41 35.90 42.52
CA LEU A 374 -24.79 36.39 42.53
C LEU A 374 -25.20 36.92 41.14
N ASP A 375 -26.39 36.57 40.65
CA ASP A 375 -26.90 36.99 39.33
C ASP A 375 -27.09 38.52 39.22
N GLY A 376 -27.38 39.16 40.35
CA GLY A 376 -27.30 40.62 40.53
C GLY A 376 -27.25 40.99 42.02
N TYR A 377 -26.42 41.99 42.36
CA TYR A 377 -26.26 42.51 43.72
C TYR A 377 -26.09 44.03 43.73
N CYS A 378 -26.84 44.71 44.59
CA CYS A 378 -26.71 46.14 44.85
C CYS A 378 -26.21 46.36 46.28
N GLU A 379 -25.01 46.91 46.42
CA GLU A 379 -24.37 47.17 47.71
C GLU A 379 -25.10 48.23 48.53
N GLU A 380 -25.62 49.29 47.88
CA GLU A 380 -26.35 50.36 48.56
C GLU A 380 -27.65 49.89 49.23
N LEU A 381 -28.31 48.90 48.65
CA LEU A 381 -29.59 48.37 49.13
C LEU A 381 -29.43 47.10 49.98
N ASN A 382 -28.21 46.55 50.08
CA ASN A 382 -27.95 45.21 50.61
C ASN A 382 -28.93 44.16 50.05
N LEU A 383 -29.20 44.23 48.73
CA LEU A 383 -30.20 43.41 48.05
C LEU A 383 -29.53 42.64 46.90
N ALA A 384 -29.83 41.35 46.82
CA ALA A 384 -29.37 40.44 45.76
C ALA A 384 -30.54 39.65 45.18
N PHE A 385 -30.37 39.17 43.93
CA PHE A 385 -31.28 38.20 43.35
C PHE A 385 -30.56 37.05 42.66
N GLU A 386 -31.25 35.91 42.54
CA GLU A 386 -30.85 34.71 41.80
C GLU A 386 -32.04 34.20 40.99
N TYR A 387 -31.83 33.86 39.72
CA TYR A 387 -32.84 33.23 38.90
C TYR A 387 -32.57 31.72 38.78
N ASN A 388 -33.40 30.91 39.44
CA ASN A 388 -33.25 29.47 39.48
C ASN A 388 -34.06 28.81 38.36
N GLY A 389 -33.37 28.35 37.31
CA GLY A 389 -33.96 27.52 36.25
C GLY A 389 -34.45 26.14 36.74
N GLU A 390 -35.21 25.42 35.91
CA GLU A 390 -35.76 24.09 36.24
C GLU A 390 -34.67 23.10 36.69
N GLN A 391 -33.44 23.25 36.18
CA GLN A 391 -32.28 22.43 36.55
C GLN A 391 -31.85 22.54 38.02
N HIS A 392 -32.26 23.58 38.75
CA HIS A 392 -32.00 23.70 40.20
C HIS A 392 -32.95 22.81 41.02
N TYR A 393 -34.11 22.46 40.46
CA TYR A 393 -35.17 21.73 41.15
C TYR A 393 -35.24 20.26 40.72
N LYS A 394 -35.03 19.97 39.43
CA LYS A 394 -35.22 18.63 38.85
C LYS A 394 -33.98 18.13 38.12
N PHE A 395 -33.85 16.80 38.07
CA PHE A 395 -32.80 16.16 37.30
C PHE A 395 -33.10 16.27 35.80
N ILE A 396 -32.37 17.15 35.13
CA ILE A 396 -32.35 17.30 33.68
C ILE A 396 -31.05 16.69 33.14
N LYS A 397 -31.15 15.61 32.35
CA LYS A 397 -30.01 14.85 31.79
C LYS A 397 -28.99 15.72 31.03
N TYR A 398 -29.43 16.83 30.44
CA TYR A 398 -28.55 17.78 29.77
C TYR A 398 -27.60 18.51 30.74
N TRP A 399 -28.08 18.87 31.93
CA TRP A 399 -27.33 19.63 32.94
C TRP A 399 -26.66 18.73 33.99
N HIS A 400 -27.25 17.57 34.26
CA HIS A 400 -26.82 16.64 35.30
C HIS A 400 -26.44 15.30 34.70
N LYS A 401 -25.20 14.87 34.96
CA LYS A 401 -24.74 13.51 34.58
C LYS A 401 -25.19 12.46 35.59
N THR A 402 -25.34 12.86 36.85
CA THR A 402 -25.72 12.00 37.98
C THR A 402 -26.63 12.76 38.93
N GLN A 403 -27.45 12.04 39.70
CA GLN A 403 -28.32 12.65 40.73
C GLN A 403 -27.51 13.44 41.77
N GLU A 404 -26.25 13.07 41.98
CA GLU A 404 -25.33 13.77 42.87
C GLU A 404 -24.98 15.18 42.38
N ASN A 405 -25.00 15.42 41.06
CA ASN A 405 -24.79 16.77 40.52
C ASN A 405 -25.92 17.73 40.88
N LEU A 406 -27.17 17.25 40.86
CA LEU A 406 -28.33 18.03 41.31
C LEU A 406 -28.23 18.34 42.81
N LYS A 407 -27.90 17.34 43.63
CA LYS A 407 -27.73 17.54 45.08
C LYS A 407 -26.65 18.56 45.40
N LYS A 408 -25.54 18.55 44.66
CA LYS A 408 -24.48 19.55 44.78
C LYS A 408 -24.95 20.96 44.39
N ALA A 409 -25.65 21.10 43.26
CA ALA A 409 -26.22 22.40 42.85
C ALA A 409 -27.14 22.97 43.95
N GLN A 410 -28.08 22.16 44.44
CA GLN A 410 -28.98 22.55 45.54
C GLN A 410 -28.24 22.87 46.85
N SER A 411 -27.11 22.21 47.11
CA SER A 411 -26.27 22.53 48.28
C SER A 411 -25.59 23.89 48.16
N TYR A 412 -25.20 24.28 46.95
CA TYR A 412 -24.65 25.62 46.69
C TYR A 412 -25.73 26.70 46.79
N ASP A 413 -26.94 26.44 46.28
CA ASP A 413 -28.05 27.39 46.40
C ASP A 413 -28.38 27.68 47.88
N ARG A 414 -28.41 26.63 48.72
CA ARG A 414 -28.59 26.79 50.18
C ARG A 414 -27.42 27.52 50.84
N LEU A 415 -26.19 27.27 50.39
CA LEU A 415 -25.01 27.95 50.92
C LEU A 415 -25.01 29.44 50.56
N LYS A 416 -25.38 29.81 49.32
CA LYS A 416 -25.54 31.21 48.91
C LYS A 416 -26.54 31.93 49.80
N ALA A 417 -27.73 31.35 50.00
CA ALA A 417 -28.77 31.94 50.85
C ALA A 417 -28.27 32.20 52.28
N ARG A 418 -27.59 31.20 52.88
CA ARG A 418 -27.00 31.34 54.22
C ARG A 418 -25.93 32.43 54.30
N LEU A 419 -25.02 32.49 53.33
CA LEU A 419 -23.94 33.49 53.33
C LEU A 419 -24.48 34.92 53.09
N CYS A 420 -25.53 35.06 52.28
CA CYS A 420 -26.25 36.33 52.15
C CYS A 420 -26.86 36.75 53.49
N GLU A 421 -27.53 35.84 54.19
CA GLU A 421 -28.12 36.10 55.51
C GLU A 421 -27.06 36.50 56.56
N GLU A 422 -25.95 35.78 56.64
CA GLU A 422 -24.82 36.08 57.55
C GLU A 422 -24.21 37.46 57.30
N LYS A 423 -24.25 37.95 56.05
CA LYS A 423 -23.75 39.28 55.65
C LYS A 423 -24.83 40.37 55.67
N GLY A 424 -26.05 40.05 56.10
CA GLY A 424 -27.17 41.01 56.13
C GLY A 424 -27.70 41.40 54.75
N ILE A 425 -27.43 40.59 53.73
CA ILE A 425 -27.89 40.80 52.35
C ILE A 425 -29.23 40.07 52.16
N LYS A 426 -30.28 40.79 51.77
CA LYS A 426 -31.55 40.17 51.39
C LYS A 426 -31.41 39.51 50.02
N LEU A 427 -31.61 38.19 49.94
CA LEU A 427 -31.56 37.44 48.68
C LEU A 427 -32.97 37.08 48.21
N ILE A 428 -33.34 37.50 47.00
CA ILE A 428 -34.58 37.12 46.34
C ILE A 428 -34.29 36.02 45.32
N VAL A 429 -34.80 34.82 45.57
CA VAL A 429 -34.65 33.66 44.67
C VAL A 429 -35.90 33.52 43.82
N ILE A 430 -35.76 33.71 42.51
CA ILE A 430 -36.85 33.68 41.54
C ILE A 430 -36.89 32.29 40.89
N PRO A 431 -37.92 31.46 41.16
CA PRO A 431 -38.02 30.15 40.55
C PRO A 431 -38.53 30.26 39.10
N TYR A 432 -38.09 29.33 38.25
CA TYR A 432 -38.54 29.23 36.85
C TYR A 432 -40.06 29.06 36.67
N THR A 433 -40.82 28.76 37.72
CA THR A 433 -42.29 28.67 37.67
C THR A 433 -42.94 30.04 37.53
N GLU A 434 -42.31 31.10 38.05
CA GLU A 434 -42.84 32.47 38.03
C GLU A 434 -42.48 33.23 36.74
N ASN A 435 -42.04 32.48 35.74
CA ASN A 435 -41.52 32.96 34.48
C ASN A 435 -42.45 33.85 33.66
N HIS A 436 -43.75 33.79 33.93
CA HIS A 436 -44.77 34.55 33.21
C HIS A 436 -45.21 35.81 33.97
N ARG A 437 -44.70 36.04 35.18
CA ARG A 437 -45.06 37.14 36.07
C ARG A 437 -43.87 37.65 36.88
N LEU A 438 -42.70 37.74 36.22
CA LEU A 438 -41.44 38.10 36.88
C LEU A 438 -41.53 39.43 37.64
N GLU A 439 -42.08 40.47 37.02
CA GLU A 439 -42.19 41.80 37.63
C GLU A 439 -43.13 41.81 38.85
N GLU A 440 -44.27 41.13 38.78
CA GLU A 440 -45.24 41.00 39.88
C GLU A 440 -44.62 40.24 41.06
N PHE A 441 -44.00 39.08 40.78
CA PHE A 441 -43.35 38.26 41.81
C PHE A 441 -42.19 39.00 42.51
N ILE A 442 -41.39 39.76 41.75
CA ILE A 442 -40.30 40.57 42.31
C ILE A 442 -40.88 41.61 43.26
N LYS A 443 -41.91 42.36 42.84
CA LYS A 443 -42.59 43.38 43.67
C LYS A 443 -43.19 42.78 44.95
N GLU A 444 -43.83 41.62 44.87
CA GLU A 444 -44.39 40.90 46.04
C GLU A 444 -43.31 40.39 47.01
N SER A 445 -42.10 40.11 46.51
CA SER A 445 -40.98 39.61 47.31
C SER A 445 -40.19 40.71 48.02
N LEU A 446 -40.46 41.99 47.70
CA LEU A 446 -39.86 43.14 48.38
C LEU A 446 -40.51 43.33 49.76
N PRO A 447 -39.75 43.74 50.79
CA PRO A 447 -40.36 44.16 52.05
C PRO A 447 -41.07 45.51 51.84
N ASN A 448 -42.20 45.73 52.50
CA ASN A 448 -42.84 47.05 52.56
C ASN A 448 -41.95 48.10 53.21
#